data_AF-A0A9D9WCL3-F1
#
_entry.id   AF-A0A9D9WCL3-F1
#
_cell.length_a   1.000
_cell.length_b   1.000
_cell.length_c   1.000
_cell.angle_alpha   90.00
_cell.angle_beta   90.00
_cell.angle_gamma   90.00
#
_symmetry.space_group_name_H-M   'P 1'
#
loop_
_entity.id
_entity.type
_entity.pdbx_description
1 polymer ?
#
loop_
_entity_poly.entity_id
_entity_poly.type
_entity_poly.pdbx_seq_one_letter_code
_entity_poly.pdbx_strand_id
1 'polypeptide(L)' 'MKENKSPNIGSGIAVGSAIGVALGFALGKNTANSSQYIAMGLALGVALGAIIDFINRPN' A
#
# COMPACT_ATOMS: atom_id res chain seq x y z
N MET A 1 30.57 0.04 -8.56
CA MET A 1 29.27 0.30 -9.21
C MET A 1 28.36 0.90 -8.15
N LYS A 2 28.18 2.23 -8.14
CA LYS A 2 27.25 2.87 -7.19
C LYS A 2 25.85 2.62 -7.73
N GLU A 3 25.13 1.73 -7.08
CA GLU A 3 23.74 1.44 -7.39
C GLU A 3 22.94 2.72 -7.10
N ASN A 4 22.56 3.40 -8.18
CA ASN A 4 21.70 4.57 -8.14
C ASN A 4 20.31 4.10 -7.73
N LYS A 5 20.07 3.90 -6.42
CA LYS A 5 18.71 3.76 -5.88
C LYS A 5 18.02 5.09 -6.11
N SER A 6 17.28 5.17 -7.21
CA SER A 6 16.31 6.22 -7.48
C SER A 6 15.54 6.52 -6.19
N PRO A 7 15.33 7.79 -5.79
CA PRO A 7 14.58 8.12 -4.59
C PRO A 7 13.24 7.39 -4.67
N ASN A 8 13.04 6.49 -3.70
CA ASN A 8 12.02 5.43 -3.66
C ASN A 8 10.59 5.96 -3.48
N ILE A 9 10.22 7.05 -4.17
CA ILE A 9 8.93 7.74 -4.09
C ILE A 9 7.75 6.81 -4.47
N GLY A 10 8.02 5.69 -5.13
CA GLY A 10 7.03 4.66 -5.44
C GLY A 10 6.97 3.48 -4.46
N SER A 11 7.98 3.31 -3.59
CA SER A 11 8.10 2.07 -2.79
C SER A 11 7.11 2.02 -1.64
N GLY A 12 6.89 3.14 -0.94
CA GLY A 12 5.92 3.21 0.16
C GLY A 12 4.50 2.91 -0.30
N ILE A 13 4.06 3.56 -1.39
CA ILE A 13 2.71 3.37 -1.97
C ILE A 13 2.55 1.96 -2.56
N ALA A 14 3.56 1.44 -3.27
CA ALA A 14 3.51 0.10 -3.84
C ALA A 14 3.40 -0.97 -2.73
N VAL A 15 4.25 -0.90 -1.71
CA VAL A 15 4.22 -1.83 -0.56
C VAL A 15 2.91 -1.68 0.22
N GLY A 16 2.48 -0.45 0.47
CA GLY A 16 1.22 -0.15 1.14
C GLY A 16 0.01 -0.73 0.39
N SER A 17 -0.06 -0.54 -0.93
CA SER A 17 -1.15 -1.07 -1.76
C SER A 17 -1.18 -2.60 -1.79
N ALA A 18 -0.02 -3.26 -1.87
CA ALA A 18 0.07 -4.72 -1.87
C ALA A 18 -0.38 -5.31 -0.53
N ILE A 19 0.08 -4.73 0.59
CA ILE A 19 -0.34 -5.12 1.94
C ILE A 19 -1.84 -4.87 2.14
N GLY A 20 -2.32 -3.71 1.71
CA GLY A 20 -3.72 -3.30 1.82
C GLY A 20 -4.66 -4.23 1.05
N VAL A 21 -4.33 -4.58 -0.19
CA VAL A 21 -5.11 -5.54 -1.00
C VAL A 21 -5.07 -6.93 -0.36
N ALA A 22 -3.92 -7.40 0.09
CA ALA A 22 -3.80 -8.71 0.71
C ALA A 22 -4.64 -8.80 2.01
N LEU A 23 -4.63 -7.75 2.84
CA LEU A 23 -5.48 -7.65 4.02
C LEU A 23 -6.97 -7.56 3.66
N GLY A 24 -7.33 -6.70 2.70
CA GLY A 24 -8.71 -6.57 2.23
C GLY A 24 -9.26 -7.87 1.65
N PHE A 25 -8.44 -8.60 0.91
CA PHE A 25 -8.77 -9.92 0.40
C PHE A 25 -8.89 -10.95 1.53
N ALA A 26 -7.94 -11.00 2.46
CA ALA A 26 -7.96 -11.93 3.59
C ALA A 26 -9.17 -11.73 4.52
N LEU A 27 -9.58 -10.48 4.72
CA LEU A 27 -10.77 -10.12 5.50
C LEU A 27 -12.07 -10.36 4.71
N GLY A 28 -12.08 -10.06 3.41
CA GLY A 28 -13.25 -10.17 2.54
C GLY A 28 -13.54 -11.56 2.00
N LYS A 29 -12.60 -12.51 2.06
CA LYS A 29 -12.74 -13.86 1.48
C LYS A 29 -13.90 -14.68 2.05
N ASN A 30 -14.39 -14.33 3.24
CA ASN A 30 -15.45 -15.06 3.93
C ASN A 30 -16.77 -14.27 3.99
N THR A 31 -16.92 -13.24 3.16
CA THR A 31 -18.08 -12.34 3.16
C THR A 31 -18.63 -12.19 1.74
N ALA A 32 -19.94 -12.05 1.59
CA ALA A 32 -20.59 -11.87 0.29
C ALA A 32 -20.11 -10.61 -0.48
N ASN A 33 -19.52 -9.64 0.23
CA ASN A 33 -19.08 -8.36 -0.31
C ASN A 33 -17.55 -8.24 -0.42
N SER A 34 -16.84 -9.30 -0.84
CA SER A 34 -15.36 -9.32 -0.92
C SER A 34 -14.77 -8.12 -1.67
N SER A 35 -15.44 -7.64 -2.72
CA SER A 35 -15.05 -6.45 -3.50
C SER A 35 -14.88 -5.20 -2.62
N GLN A 36 -15.81 -4.98 -1.69
CA GLN A 36 -15.83 -3.80 -0.83
C GLN A 36 -14.67 -3.83 0.19
N TYR A 37 -14.33 -5.01 0.70
CA TYR A 37 -13.19 -5.20 1.60
C TYR A 37 -11.86 -5.05 0.87
N ILE A 38 -11.75 -5.52 -0.38
CA ILE A 38 -10.55 -5.32 -1.20
C ILE A 38 -10.36 -3.84 -1.52
N ALA A 39 -11.43 -3.13 -1.90
CA ALA A 39 -11.38 -1.70 -2.15
C ALA A 39 -10.98 -0.89 -0.90
N MET A 40 -11.56 -1.25 0.26
CA MET A 40 -11.22 -0.61 1.54
C MET A 40 -9.77 -0.91 1.96
N GLY A 41 -9.33 -2.16 1.80
CA GLY A 41 -7.95 -2.57 2.06
C GLY A 41 -6.96 -1.83 1.16
N LEU A 42 -7.23 -1.73 -0.14
CA LEU A 42 -6.40 -0.98 -1.09
C LEU A 42 -6.36 0.51 -0.73
N ALA A 43 -7.49 1.13 -0.41
CA ALA A 43 -7.54 2.54 -0.01
C ALA A 43 -6.71 2.82 1.25
N LEU A 44 -6.86 1.98 2.29
CA LEU A 44 -6.08 2.10 3.53
C LEU A 44 -4.59 1.84 3.29
N GLY A 45 -4.26 0.80 2.52
CA GLY A 45 -2.89 0.44 2.20
C GLY A 45 -2.16 1.54 1.42
N VAL A 46 -2.81 2.09 0.39
CA VAL A 46 -2.28 3.23 -0.39
C VAL A 46 -2.11 4.46 0.49
N ALA A 47 -3.09 4.78 1.34
CA ALA A 47 -3.01 5.92 2.25
C ALA A 47 -1.83 5.80 3.23
N LEU A 48 -1.68 4.64 3.87
CA LEU A 48 -0.56 4.38 4.78
C LEU A 48 0.79 4.41 4.05
N GLY A 49 0.85 3.79 2.87
CA GLY A 49 2.05 3.80 2.02
C GLY A 49 2.45 5.21 1.59
N ALA A 50 1.48 6.05 1.25
CA ALA A 50 1.70 7.45 0.89
C ALA A 50 2.13 8.29 2.09
N ILE A 51 1.56 8.07 3.27
CA ILE A 51 1.97 8.75 4.52
C ILE A 51 3.42 8.39 4.86
N ILE A 52 3.78 7.11 4.80
CA ILE A 52 5.15 6.65 5.08
C ILE A 52 6.13 7.22 4.05
N ASP A 53 5.75 7.25 2.77
CA ASP A 53 6.57 7.87 1.72
C ASP A 53 6.75 9.37 1.97
N PHE A 54 5.68 10.05 2.37
CA PHE A 54 5.69 11.46 2.70
C PHE A 54 6.57 11.77 3.92
N ILE A 55 6.50 10.97 5.00
CA ILE A 55 7.34 11.13 6.20
C ILE A 55 8.82 10.87 5.87
N ASN A 56 9.11 9.94 4.97
CA ASN A 56 10.48 9.58 4.59
C ASN A 56 11.07 10.48 3.51
N ARG A 57 10.32 11.45 2.97
CA ARG A 57 10.90 12.46 2.07
C ARG A 57 11.82 13.38 2.87
N PRO A 58 13.13 13.43 2.56
CA PRO A 58 14.00 14.43 3.17
C PRO A 58 13.58 15.82 2.71
N ASN A 59 13.45 16.75 3.68
CA ASN A 59 13.16 18.17 3.45
C ASN A 59 14.28 18.88 2.70
#